data_AF-A0A0E3PHS8-F1
#
_entry.id   AF-A0A0E3PHS8-F1
#
_cell.length_a   1.000
_cell.length_b   1.000
_cell.length_c   1.000
_cell.angle_alpha   90.00
_cell.angle_beta   90.00
_cell.angle_gamma   90.00
#
_symmetry.space_group_name_H-M   'P 1'
#
loop_
_entity.id
_entity.type
_entity.pdbx_description
1 polymer ?
#
loop_
_entity_poly.entity_id
_entity_poly.type
_entity_poly.pdbx_seq_one_letter_code
_entity_poly.pdbx_strand_id
1 'polypeptide(L)'
;MADTSVITKTIAKVCLMIDMLYSIDLLLIGGNRPGGGFIGGVLCAAGIGLIYVAYGYDAIKKIWNPDWHMWFGYGLLFASITAWSPLFAGHKYFRSAFDFVPVEVGGMHLFELELVSSMFFDLGVYFVVVGGLLFIATKLGADKGPEGEHE
;
A
#
# COMPACT_ATOMS: atom_id res chain seq x y z
N MET A 1 -14.30 -14.78 21.21
CA MET A 1 -13.40 -13.66 20.87
C MET A 1 -12.01 -14.15 21.23
N ALA A 2 -11.12 -14.37 20.26
CA ALA A 2 -9.80 -14.92 20.56
C ALA A 2 -9.02 -13.89 21.38
N ASP A 3 -8.86 -14.14 22.68
CA ASP A 3 -8.06 -13.32 23.59
C ASP A 3 -6.60 -13.42 23.18
N THR A 4 -6.24 -12.60 22.20
CA THR A 4 -4.86 -12.54 21.71
C THR A 4 -4.02 -11.92 22.81
N SER A 5 -2.94 -12.62 23.20
CA SER A 5 -2.05 -12.22 24.29
C SER A 5 -1.56 -10.77 24.13
N VAL A 6 -1.32 -10.12 25.26
CA VAL A 6 -0.69 -8.78 25.33
C VAL A 6 0.65 -8.78 24.57
N ILE A 7 1.39 -9.89 24.63
CA ILE A 7 2.67 -10.06 23.92
C ILE A 7 2.45 -9.91 22.41
N THR A 8 1.49 -10.62 21.84
CA THR A 8 1.17 -10.56 20.40
C THR A 8 0.74 -9.16 19.97
N LYS A 9 -0.11 -8.50 20.77
CA LYS A 9 -0.59 -7.14 20.50
C LYS A 9 0.53 -6.10 20.50
N THR A 10 1.51 -6.26 21.39
CA THR A 10 2.70 -5.41 21.46
C THR A 10 3.61 -5.65 20.27
N ILE A 11 3.92 -6.92 19.95
CA ILE A 11 4.77 -7.26 18.80
C ILE A 11 4.15 -6.76 17.50
N ALA A 12 2.84 -6.98 17.29
CA ALA A 12 2.14 -6.54 16.08
C ALA A 12 2.24 -5.03 15.85
N LYS A 13 2.19 -4.21 16.92
CA LYS A 13 2.37 -2.75 16.81
C LYS A 13 3.79 -2.38 16.37
N VAL A 14 4.80 -3.06 16.92
CA VAL A 14 6.20 -2.82 16.54
C VAL A 14 6.45 -3.24 15.10
N CYS A 15 5.97 -4.43 14.71
CA CYS A 15 6.06 -4.93 13.35
C CYS A 15 5.37 -3.99 12.36
N LEU A 16 4.15 -3.53 12.63
CA LEU A 16 3.45 -2.56 11.78
C LEU A 16 4.32 -1.34 11.49
N MET A 17 4.95 -0.76 12.51
CA MET A 17 5.77 0.44 12.33
C MET A 17 6.97 0.17 11.42
N ILE A 18 7.64 -0.98 11.60
CA ILE A 18 8.78 -1.39 10.78
C ILE A 18 8.34 -1.70 9.34
N ASP A 19 7.25 -2.45 9.18
CA ASP A 19 6.69 -2.85 7.89
C ASP A 19 6.29 -1.63 7.07
N MET A 20 5.67 -0.62 7.70
CA MET A 20 5.28 0.62 7.02
C MET A 20 6.50 1.42 6.55
N LEU A 21 7.55 1.51 7.36
CA LEU A 21 8.79 2.20 6.97
C LEU A 21 9.49 1.48 5.82
N TYR A 22 9.65 0.16 5.93
CA TYR A 22 10.34 -0.63 4.90
C TYR A 22 9.51 -0.75 3.61
N SER A 23 8.18 -0.76 3.73
CA SER A 23 7.27 -0.71 2.58
C SER A 23 7.46 0.55 1.74
N ILE A 24 7.59 1.70 2.41
CA ILE A 24 7.86 2.98 1.74
C ILE A 24 9.27 2.98 1.12
N ASP A 25 10.26 2.46 1.83
CA ASP A 25 11.63 2.32 1.31
C ASP A 25 11.68 1.49 0.02
N LEU A 26 10.99 0.33 0.03
CA LEU A 26 10.88 -0.54 -1.15
C LEU A 26 10.19 0.16 -2.33
N LEU A 27 9.15 0.96 -2.08
CA LEU A 27 8.48 1.74 -3.12
C LEU A 27 9.42 2.78 -3.74
N LEU A 28 10.22 3.48 -2.93
CA LEU A 28 11.11 4.55 -3.38
C LEU A 28 12.35 4.04 -4.12
N ILE A 29 12.87 2.87 -3.75
CA ILE A 29 14.12 2.31 -4.29
C ILE A 29 13.91 1.54 -5.62
N GLY A 30 12.67 1.24 -5.99
CA GLY A 30 12.32 0.33 -7.11
C GLY A 30 12.89 0.68 -8.49
N GLY A 31 13.32 1.93 -8.72
CA GLY A 31 13.96 2.34 -9.97
C GLY A 31 15.37 1.77 -10.19
N ASN A 32 16.14 1.57 -9.12
CA ASN A 32 17.59 1.31 -9.22
C ASN A 32 18.04 0.00 -8.57
N ARG A 33 17.20 -0.63 -7.73
CA ARG A 33 17.49 -1.89 -7.03
C ARG A 33 16.22 -2.75 -6.97
N PRO A 34 16.32 -4.07 -6.68
CA PRO A 34 15.13 -4.91 -6.46
C PRO A 34 14.20 -4.29 -5.41
N GLY A 35 12.98 -3.96 -5.81
CA GLY A 35 12.00 -3.19 -5.05
C GLY A 35 10.77 -2.86 -5.92
N GLY A 36 10.05 -1.80 -5.56
CA GLY A 36 8.94 -1.25 -6.34
C GLY A 36 7.58 -1.33 -5.66
N GLY A 37 6.56 -0.81 -6.35
CA GLY A 37 5.21 -0.65 -5.80
C GLY A 37 4.53 -1.96 -5.41
N PHE A 38 4.79 -3.06 -6.13
CA PHE A 38 4.18 -4.34 -5.83
C PHE A 38 4.64 -4.91 -4.47
N ILE A 39 5.95 -5.10 -4.28
CA ILE A 39 6.48 -5.70 -3.05
C ILE A 39 6.30 -4.79 -1.83
N GLY A 40 6.42 -3.46 -2.01
CA GLY A 40 6.06 -2.50 -0.98
C GLY A 40 4.58 -2.66 -0.59
N GLY A 41 3.68 -2.72 -1.58
CA GLY A 41 2.25 -2.89 -1.33
C GLY A 41 1.91 -4.19 -0.59
N VAL A 42 2.58 -5.30 -0.93
CA VAL A 42 2.43 -6.58 -0.21
C VAL A 42 2.85 -6.43 1.26
N LEU A 43 3.98 -5.78 1.53
CA LEU A 43 4.47 -5.60 2.89
C LEU A 43 3.57 -4.69 3.72
N CYS A 44 3.08 -3.60 3.15
CA CYS A 44 2.08 -2.73 3.77
C CYS A 44 0.80 -3.52 4.12
N ALA A 45 0.28 -4.30 3.17
CA ALA A 45 -0.90 -5.13 3.40
C ALA A 45 -0.65 -6.19 4.47
N ALA A 46 0.55 -6.78 4.53
CA ALA A 46 0.93 -7.74 5.56
C ALA A 46 0.95 -7.09 6.96
N GLY A 47 1.54 -5.90 7.10
CA GLY A 47 1.57 -5.17 8.37
C GLY A 47 0.17 -4.78 8.87
N ILE A 48 -0.70 -4.30 7.97
CA ILE A 48 -2.10 -3.98 8.31
C ILE A 48 -2.88 -5.27 8.63
N GLY A 49 -2.69 -6.33 7.84
CA GLY A 49 -3.29 -7.63 8.08
C GLY A 49 -2.91 -8.22 9.44
N LEU A 50 -1.66 -8.07 9.85
CA LEU A 50 -1.18 -8.48 11.18
C LEU A 50 -1.95 -7.78 12.31
N ILE A 51 -2.25 -6.49 12.15
CA ILE A 51 -3.07 -5.74 13.11
C ILE A 51 -4.51 -6.23 13.14
N TYR A 52 -5.11 -6.53 11.97
CA TYR A 52 -6.44 -7.11 11.91
C TYR A 52 -6.52 -8.46 12.62
N VAL A 53 -5.49 -9.30 12.50
CA VAL A 53 -5.42 -10.58 13.22
C VAL A 53 -5.22 -10.37 14.72
N ALA A 54 -4.30 -9.49 15.13
CA ALA A 54 -3.94 -9.31 16.54
C ALA A 54 -4.99 -8.58 17.39
N TYR A 55 -5.76 -7.67 16.78
CA TYR A 55 -6.78 -6.86 17.47
C TYR A 55 -8.21 -7.26 17.10
N GLY A 56 -8.39 -8.04 16.05
CA GLY A 56 -9.69 -8.37 15.47
C GLY A 56 -10.19 -7.29 14.52
N TYR A 57 -10.70 -7.71 13.36
CA TYR A 57 -11.18 -6.82 12.31
C TYR A 57 -12.29 -5.88 12.82
N ASP A 58 -13.30 -6.39 13.53
CA ASP A 58 -14.42 -5.57 14.04
C ASP A 58 -13.99 -4.49 15.03
N ALA A 59 -12.93 -4.74 15.81
CA ALA A 59 -12.40 -3.77 16.77
C ALA A 59 -11.69 -2.62 16.04
N ILE A 60 -10.86 -2.95 15.04
CA ILE A 60 -10.16 -1.94 14.24
C ILE A 60 -11.15 -1.15 13.38
N LYS A 61 -12.14 -1.83 12.79
CA LYS A 61 -13.18 -1.21 11.96
C LYS A 61 -13.94 -0.07 12.68
N LYS A 62 -14.12 -0.15 14.00
CA LYS A 62 -14.77 0.92 14.79
C LYS A 62 -13.95 2.20 14.86
N ILE A 63 -12.63 2.11 14.70
CA ILE A 63 -11.70 3.24 14.78
C ILE A 63 -11.31 3.70 13.37
N TRP A 64 -11.09 2.75 12.46
CA TRP A 64 -10.63 2.99 11.09
C TRP A 64 -11.22 1.94 10.13
N ASN A 65 -12.08 2.39 9.22
CA ASN A 65 -12.77 1.55 8.24
C ASN A 65 -12.54 2.05 6.80
N PRO A 66 -11.32 1.91 6.26
CA PRO A 66 -11.04 2.26 4.87
C PRO A 66 -11.79 1.33 3.90
N ASP A 67 -12.30 1.89 2.80
CA ASP A 67 -12.90 1.11 1.72
C ASP A 67 -11.82 0.59 0.78
N TRP A 68 -11.28 -0.59 1.09
CA TRP A 68 -10.20 -1.22 0.33
C TRP A 68 -10.54 -1.48 -1.15
N HIS A 69 -11.83 -1.60 -1.49
CA HIS A 69 -12.27 -1.71 -2.89
C HIS A 69 -12.01 -0.40 -3.66
N MET A 70 -12.33 0.74 -3.04
CA MET A 70 -12.07 2.05 -3.63
C MET A 70 -10.57 2.34 -3.74
N TRP A 71 -9.75 1.93 -2.76
CA TRP A 71 -8.28 2.05 -2.85
C TRP A 71 -7.72 1.28 -4.04
N PHE A 72 -8.22 0.07 -4.30
CA PHE A 72 -7.87 -0.68 -5.50
C PHE A 72 -8.23 0.08 -6.78
N GLY A 73 -9.46 0.60 -6.86
CA GLY A 73 -9.94 1.36 -8.02
C GLY A 73 -9.14 2.64 -8.28
N TYR A 74 -8.85 3.41 -7.22
CA TYR A 74 -8.05 4.63 -7.32
C TYR A 74 -6.61 4.33 -7.75
N GLY A 75 -5.99 3.29 -7.19
CA GLY A 75 -4.66 2.86 -7.61
C GLY A 75 -4.63 2.50 -9.10
N LEU A 76 -5.63 1.77 -9.58
CA LEU A 76 -5.72 1.34 -10.97
C LEU A 76 -5.92 2.53 -11.91
N LEU A 77 -6.80 3.46 -11.55
CA LEU A 77 -7.00 4.70 -12.31
C LEU A 77 -5.71 5.54 -12.34
N PHE A 78 -5.03 5.69 -11.21
CA PHE A 78 -3.78 6.45 -11.11
C PHE A 78 -2.65 5.85 -11.95
N ALA A 79 -2.46 4.53 -11.87
CA ALA A 79 -1.50 3.81 -12.69
C ALA A 79 -1.81 3.95 -14.19
N SER A 80 -3.09 3.85 -14.55
CA SER A 80 -3.55 4.00 -15.94
C SER A 80 -3.29 5.41 -16.46
N ILE A 81 -3.69 6.45 -15.72
CA ILE A 81 -3.43 7.84 -16.10
C ILE A 81 -1.94 8.08 -16.30
N THR A 82 -1.11 7.58 -15.39
CA THR A 82 0.35 7.72 -15.48
C THR A 82 0.90 7.04 -16.73
N ALA A 83 0.45 5.83 -17.06
CA ALA A 83 0.88 5.10 -18.27
C ALA A 83 0.44 5.78 -19.57
N TRP A 84 -0.72 6.46 -19.57
CA TRP A 84 -1.24 7.21 -20.70
C TRP A 84 -0.65 8.61 -20.83
N SER A 85 -0.13 9.19 -19.75
CA SER A 85 0.42 10.55 -19.72
C SER A 85 1.43 10.88 -20.84
N PRO A 86 2.33 9.97 -21.26
CA PRO A 86 3.30 10.29 -22.32
C PRO A 86 2.65 10.47 -23.70
N LEU A 87 1.49 9.86 -23.96
CA LEU A 87 0.78 9.99 -25.23
C LEU A 87 0.34 11.44 -25.48
N PHE A 88 -0.08 12.14 -24.43
CA PHE A 88 -0.47 13.55 -24.53
C PHE A 88 0.72 14.47 -24.86
N ALA A 89 1.94 14.03 -24.57
CA ALA A 89 3.18 14.70 -24.94
C ALA A 89 3.74 14.26 -26.31
N GLY A 90 2.98 13.47 -27.09
CA GLY A 90 3.41 12.95 -28.39
C GLY A 90 4.46 11.83 -28.30
N HIS A 91 4.61 11.21 -27.12
CA HIS A 91 5.50 10.08 -26.89
C HIS A 91 4.76 8.74 -26.96
N LYS A 92 5.51 7.63 -26.99
CA LYS A 92 4.92 6.28 -26.96
C LYS A 92 4.32 5.98 -25.58
N TYR A 93 3.31 5.11 -25.55
CA TYR A 93 2.73 4.56 -24.32
C TYR A 93 3.82 3.99 -23.38
N PHE A 94 3.66 4.17 -22.07
CA PHE A 94 4.65 3.77 -21.04
C PHE A 94 6.04 4.41 -21.15
N ARG A 95 6.26 5.42 -21.99
CA ARG A 95 7.56 6.10 -22.01
C ARG A 95 7.82 6.76 -20.66
N SER A 96 8.86 6.30 -19.98
CA SER A 96 9.33 6.92 -18.75
C SER A 96 10.10 8.20 -19.08
N ALA A 97 9.75 9.29 -18.39
CA ALA A 97 10.52 10.53 -18.36
C ALA A 97 11.23 10.62 -17.01
N PHE A 98 12.39 11.27 -16.97
CA PHE A 98 13.16 11.49 -15.75
C PHE A 98 13.41 12.99 -15.63
N ASP A 99 13.13 13.53 -14.44
CA ASP A 99 13.37 14.91 -14.09
C ASP A 99 14.06 14.99 -12.72
N PHE A 100 14.94 15.97 -12.53
CA PHE A 100 15.62 16.17 -11.25
C PHE A 100 14.88 17.27 -10.51
N VAL A 101 14.14 16.91 -9.46
CA VAL A 101 13.46 17.91 -8.63
C VAL A 101 14.32 18.21 -7.41
N PRO A 102 14.81 19.45 -7.25
CA PRO A 102 15.49 19.85 -6.03
C PRO A 102 14.49 19.84 -4.87
N VAL A 103 14.75 19.03 -3.85
CA VAL A 103 13.95 19.07 -2.62
C VAL A 103 14.52 20.13 -1.71
N GLU A 104 13.81 21.26 -1.67
CA GLU A 104 14.10 22.37 -0.79
C GLU A 104 13.16 22.33 0.42
N VAL A 105 13.73 22.21 1.62
CA VAL A 105 12.97 22.34 2.88
C VAL A 105 13.47 23.59 3.59
N GLY A 106 12.62 24.61 3.68
CA GLY A 106 12.96 25.87 4.35
C GLY A 106 14.07 26.68 3.68
N GLY A 107 14.23 26.56 2.36
CA GLY A 107 15.25 27.31 1.58
C GLY A 107 16.66 26.72 1.62
N MET A 108 16.86 25.54 2.20
CA MET A 108 18.10 24.77 2.07
C MET A 108 17.90 23.63 1.06
N HIS A 109 18.81 23.52 0.10
CA HIS A 109 18.92 22.37 -0.80
C HIS A 109 19.44 21.17 0.00
N LEU A 110 18.61 20.15 0.24
CA LEU A 110 19.05 18.92 0.90
C LEU A 110 19.65 17.93 -0.10
N PHE A 111 18.94 17.66 -1.20
CA PHE A 111 19.31 16.66 -2.22
C PHE A 111 18.42 16.79 -3.48
N GLU A 112 18.89 16.27 -4.61
CA GLU A 112 18.16 16.21 -5.90
C GLU A 112 17.44 14.87 -6.05
N LEU A 113 16.09 14.89 -5.98
CA LEU A 113 15.30 13.68 -6.20
C LEU A 113 15.19 13.42 -7.70
N GLU A 114 15.77 12.32 -8.16
CA GLU A 114 15.56 11.80 -9.51
C GLU A 114 14.13 11.27 -9.60
N LEU A 115 13.21 12.14 -10.00
CA LEU A 115 11.81 11.83 -10.19
C LEU A 115 11.66 11.17 -11.56
N VAL A 116 11.70 9.84 -11.54
CA VAL A 116 11.36 9.04 -12.70
C VAL A 116 9.85 8.89 -12.73
N SER A 117 9.21 9.19 -13.87
CA SER A 117 7.75 9.11 -14.01
C SER A 117 7.21 7.70 -13.74
N SER A 118 8.05 6.67 -13.85
CA SER A 118 7.75 5.30 -13.44
C SER A 118 7.45 5.15 -11.94
N MET A 119 7.98 6.03 -11.07
CA MET A 119 7.67 6.03 -9.64
C MET A 119 6.19 6.31 -9.37
N PHE A 120 5.56 7.19 -10.17
CA PHE A 120 4.11 7.43 -10.06
C PHE A 120 3.31 6.21 -10.52
N PHE A 121 3.79 5.49 -11.54
CA PHE A 121 3.16 4.25 -11.95
C PHE A 121 3.23 3.20 -10.82
N ASP A 122 4.41 3.06 -10.20
CA ASP A 122 4.62 2.16 -9.06
C ASP A 122 3.78 2.55 -7.84
N LEU A 123 3.58 3.85 -7.58
CA LEU A 123 2.68 4.32 -6.53
C LEU A 123 1.22 3.90 -6.81
N GLY A 124 0.79 3.94 -8.08
CA GLY A 124 -0.51 3.40 -8.47
C GLY A 124 -0.61 1.89 -8.21
N VAL A 125 0.40 1.13 -8.62
CA VAL A 125 0.50 -0.32 -8.37
C VAL A 125 0.47 -0.62 -6.87
N TYR A 126 1.16 0.17 -6.05
CA TYR A 126 1.17 0.05 -4.59
C TYR A 126 -0.25 0.10 -4.02
N PHE A 127 -1.04 1.10 -4.41
CA PHE A 127 -2.43 1.22 -3.96
C PHE A 127 -3.33 0.08 -4.46
N VAL A 128 -3.13 -0.38 -5.70
CA VAL A 128 -3.82 -1.57 -6.24
C VAL A 128 -3.55 -2.80 -5.36
N VAL A 129 -2.29 -3.05 -5.02
CA VAL A 129 -1.91 -4.22 -4.22
C VAL A 129 -2.44 -4.13 -2.80
N VAL A 130 -2.25 -3.00 -2.12
CA VAL A 130 -2.76 -2.78 -0.76
C VAL A 130 -4.29 -2.93 -0.72
N GLY A 131 -4.98 -2.23 -1.60
CA GLY A 131 -6.45 -2.28 -1.71
C GLY A 131 -6.95 -3.69 -2.03
N GLY A 132 -6.35 -4.35 -3.02
CA GLY A 132 -6.76 -5.70 -3.42
C GLY A 132 -6.57 -6.74 -2.32
N LEU A 133 -5.38 -6.79 -1.70
CA LEU A 133 -5.08 -7.76 -0.66
C LEU A 133 -5.94 -7.56 0.59
N LEU A 134 -6.09 -6.32 1.06
CA LEU A 134 -6.89 -6.04 2.25
C LEU A 134 -8.38 -6.15 1.97
N PHE A 135 -8.84 -5.88 0.74
CA PHE A 135 -10.22 -6.17 0.35
C PHE A 135 -10.51 -7.67 0.44
N ILE A 136 -9.66 -8.51 -0.14
CA ILE A 136 -9.80 -9.97 -0.06
C ILE A 136 -9.77 -10.44 1.40
N ALA A 137 -8.76 -10.01 2.17
CA ALA A 137 -8.57 -10.42 3.56
C ALA A 137 -9.76 -10.04 4.44
N THR A 138 -10.29 -8.83 4.29
CA THR A 138 -11.43 -8.36 5.09
C THR A 138 -12.75 -8.98 4.67
N LYS A 139 -12.94 -9.29 3.38
CA LYS A 139 -14.13 -10.01 2.91
C LYS A 139 -14.14 -11.45 3.37
N LEU A 140 -13.00 -12.13 3.27
CA LEU A 140 -12.86 -13.51 3.74
C LEU A 140 -12.98 -13.59 5.27
N GLY A 141 -12.37 -12.65 6.00
CA GLY A 141 -12.45 -12.61 7.46
C GLY A 141 -13.84 -12.23 8.00
N ALA A 142 -14.68 -11.57 7.19
CA ALA A 142 -16.06 -11.24 7.55
C ALA A 142 -17.06 -12.34 7.15
N ASP A 143 -16.66 -13.30 6.31
CA ASP A 143 -17.49 -14.42 5.93
C ASP A 143 -17.55 -15.41 7.10
N LYS A 144 -18.58 -15.24 7.93
CA LYS A 144 -18.96 -16.27 8.89
C LYS A 144 -19.62 -17.38 8.08
N GLY A 145 -18.91 -18.50 7.92
CA GLY A 145 -19.51 -19.72 7.35
C GLY A 145 -20.84 -20.04 8.03
N PRO A 146 -21.74 -20.81 7.37
CA PRO A 146 -23.11 -21.02 7.83
C PRO A 146 -23.14 -21.41 9.32
N GLU A 147 -23.58 -20.47 10.16
CA GLU A 147 -23.81 -20.71 11.58
C GLU A 147 -24.88 -21.82 11.67
N GLY A 148 -24.60 -22.85 12.47
CA GLY A 148 -25.38 -24.08 12.52
C GLY A 148 -26.86 -23.84 12.86
N GLU A 149 -27.73 -23.95 11.85
CA GLU A 149 -29.15 -24.24 12.00
C GLU A 149 -29.36 -25.68 12.49
N HIS A 150 -28.85 -26.07 13.65
CA HIS A 150 -29.26 -27.29 14.34
C HIS A 150 -28.92 -27.19 15.84
N GLU A 151 -29.72 -26.45 16.60
CA GLU A 151 -30.18 -26.85 17.95
C GLU A 151 -31.58 -26.27 18.21
#